data_AF-A0A523Q761-F1
#
_entry.id   AF-A0A523Q761-F1
#
_cell.length_a   1.000
_cell.length_b   1.000
_cell.length_c   1.000
_cell.angle_alpha   90.00
_cell.angle_beta   90.00
_cell.angle_gamma   90.00
#
_symmetry.space_group_name_H-M   'P 1'
#
loop_
_entity.id
_entity.type
_entity.pdbx_description
1 polymer ?
#
loop_
_entity_poly.entity_id
_entity_poly.type
_entity_poly.pdbx_seq_one_letter_code
_entity_poly.pdbx_strand_id
1 'polypeptide(L)'
;MIDITLQNFEADLIHASMQQPVLLDIWAPWCGPCKSLGPVLEKLEVAYEGRFTLAKLNSDEQPEIAGQLSQAFGVRSIPFCVMFSQGQPVDGFVGAIPEADIRTFLDKHVPSVDALEAEAELEEAEALLADGGDPLSALDKLQEAVAIDPANDNARLDYLKLLLELSAHEPARTQQARLAFDPVAAKTLSDTRFAAVEQWLKAAEAYPTARSEEALRAAFEANRRDFEARYALAQRKMVENEPKQAMDELLEILMRDKAWSDGLARKTYVAILELMSKPLPKAKPEASGDGKGTLEIAGHATVAPADPVVDQYRRKLSMVLF
;
A
#
# COMPACT_ATOMS: atom_id res chain seq x y z
N MET A 1 22.27 -13.91 -12.18
CA MET A 1 23.64 -13.68 -11.67
C MET A 1 24.36 -12.49 -12.30
N ILE A 2 24.62 -11.46 -11.50
CA ILE A 2 25.36 -10.23 -11.86
C ILE A 2 26.50 -10.03 -10.84
N ASP A 3 27.70 -9.68 -11.29
CA ASP A 3 28.79 -9.26 -10.40
C ASP A 3 28.69 -7.75 -10.12
N ILE A 4 28.62 -7.39 -8.84
CA ILE A 4 28.51 -6.02 -8.38
C ILE A 4 29.90 -5.43 -8.21
N THR A 5 30.04 -4.22 -8.71
CA THR A 5 31.20 -3.35 -8.67
C THR A 5 30.74 -1.95 -8.25
N LEU A 6 31.67 -1.08 -7.88
CA LEU A 6 31.33 0.32 -7.59
C LEU A 6 30.63 1.03 -8.77
N GLN A 7 30.95 0.65 -10.01
CA GLN A 7 30.39 1.29 -11.20
C GLN A 7 28.93 0.94 -11.47
N ASN A 8 28.51 -0.28 -11.14
CA ASN A 8 27.15 -0.76 -11.39
C ASN A 8 26.30 -0.94 -10.12
N PHE A 9 26.85 -0.64 -8.94
CA PHE A 9 26.14 -0.75 -7.66
C PHE A 9 24.78 -0.02 -7.67
N GLU A 10 24.73 1.22 -8.14
CA GLU A 10 23.49 1.99 -8.15
C GLU A 10 22.44 1.39 -9.11
N ALA A 11 22.84 1.05 -10.33
CA ALA A 11 21.93 0.51 -11.34
C ALA A 11 21.48 -0.94 -11.06
N ASP A 12 22.45 -1.83 -10.86
CA ASP A 12 22.23 -3.27 -10.86
C ASP A 12 21.86 -3.84 -9.49
N LEU A 13 22.03 -3.05 -8.42
CA LEU A 13 21.61 -3.44 -7.07
C LEU A 13 20.52 -2.52 -6.53
N ILE A 14 20.78 -1.21 -6.41
CA ILE A 14 19.83 -0.29 -5.78
C ILE A 14 18.57 -0.13 -6.64
N HIS A 15 18.70 0.33 -7.88
CA HIS A 15 17.54 0.52 -8.76
C HIS A 15 16.86 -0.80 -9.13
N ALA A 16 17.64 -1.85 -9.41
CA ALA A 16 17.10 -3.18 -9.64
C ALA A 16 16.22 -3.65 -8.46
N SER A 17 16.67 -3.43 -7.22
CA SER A 17 15.91 -3.82 -6.01
C SER A 17 14.60 -3.08 -5.80
N MET A 18 14.37 -1.96 -6.50
CA MET A 18 13.07 -1.26 -6.48
C MET A 18 12.01 -1.99 -7.29
N GLN A 19 12.43 -2.76 -8.31
CA GLN A 19 11.53 -3.53 -9.17
C GLN A 19 11.38 -4.96 -8.68
N GLN A 20 12.47 -5.55 -8.20
CA GLN A 20 12.51 -6.95 -7.81
C GLN A 20 13.56 -7.17 -6.71
N PRO A 21 13.29 -7.99 -5.67
CA PRO A 21 14.27 -8.29 -4.63
C PRO A 21 15.61 -8.80 -5.20
N VAL A 22 16.72 -8.27 -4.68
CA VAL A 22 18.08 -8.68 -5.05
C VAL A 22 18.79 -9.25 -3.83
N LEU A 23 19.21 -10.51 -3.91
CA LEU A 23 20.05 -11.14 -2.89
C LEU A 23 21.52 -10.93 -3.27
N LEU A 24 22.26 -10.16 -2.48
CA LEU A 24 23.68 -9.93 -2.66
C LEU A 24 24.50 -10.94 -1.85
N ASP A 25 25.25 -11.83 -2.51
CA ASP A 25 26.22 -12.75 -1.90
C ASP A 25 27.62 -12.10 -1.84
N ILE A 26 28.05 -11.73 -0.64
CA ILE A 26 29.39 -11.19 -0.38
C ILE A 26 30.34 -12.35 -0.08
N TRP A 27 31.29 -12.57 -0.99
CA TRP A 27 32.16 -13.74 -1.01
C TRP A 27 33.61 -13.39 -1.31
N ALA A 28 34.51 -14.38 -1.20
CA ALA A 28 35.90 -14.28 -1.67
C ALA A 28 36.45 -15.64 -2.14
N PRO A 29 37.46 -15.70 -3.03
CA PRO A 29 37.98 -16.97 -3.59
C PRO A 29 38.56 -17.94 -2.55
N TRP A 30 39.11 -17.39 -1.47
CA TRP A 30 39.70 -18.14 -0.37
C TRP A 30 38.67 -18.65 0.65
N CYS A 31 37.42 -18.18 0.58
CA CYS A 31 36.36 -18.55 1.49
C CYS A 31 35.83 -19.97 1.17
N GLY A 32 36.19 -20.94 2.02
CA GLY A 32 35.71 -22.32 1.91
C GLY A 32 34.17 -22.45 1.94
N PRO A 33 33.48 -21.90 2.96
CA PRO A 33 32.01 -21.98 3.06
C PRO A 33 31.27 -21.31 1.89
N CYS A 34 31.85 -20.27 1.28
CA CYS A 34 31.28 -19.62 0.10
C CYS A 34 31.16 -20.58 -1.09
N LYS A 35 32.12 -21.51 -1.24
CA LYS A 35 32.11 -22.52 -2.32
C LYS A 35 30.96 -23.53 -2.19
N SER A 36 30.47 -23.78 -0.97
CA SER A 36 29.28 -24.59 -0.75
C SER A 36 27.98 -23.80 -0.88
N LEU A 37 27.97 -22.52 -0.51
CA LEU A 37 26.77 -21.70 -0.52
C LEU A 37 26.38 -21.26 -1.93
N GLY A 38 27.34 -20.83 -2.76
CA GLY A 38 27.09 -20.31 -4.11
C GLY A 38 26.19 -21.22 -4.97
N PRO A 39 26.50 -22.52 -5.13
CA PRO A 39 25.66 -23.43 -5.91
C PRO A 39 24.24 -23.60 -5.37
N VAL A 40 24.04 -23.46 -4.05
CA VAL A 40 22.71 -23.52 -3.43
C VAL A 40 21.92 -22.26 -3.78
N LEU A 41 22.55 -21.08 -3.72
CA LEU A 41 21.91 -19.82 -4.12
C LEU A 41 21.55 -19.80 -5.60
N GLU A 42 22.44 -20.26 -6.48
CA GLU A 42 22.17 -20.37 -7.92
C GLU A 42 21.01 -21.33 -8.22
N LYS A 43 20.94 -22.48 -7.53
CA LYS A 43 19.82 -23.40 -7.62
C LYS A 43 18.50 -22.74 -7.17
N LEU A 44 18.53 -21.93 -6.12
CA LEU A 44 17.36 -21.23 -5.60
C LEU A 44 16.93 -20.10 -6.55
N GLU A 45 17.84 -19.35 -7.17
CA GLU A 45 17.52 -18.33 -8.19
C GLU A 45 16.68 -18.95 -9.32
N VAL A 46 17.09 -20.13 -9.81
CA VAL A 46 16.33 -20.89 -10.82
C VAL A 46 14.99 -21.39 -10.27
N ALA A 47 14.97 -21.95 -9.06
CA ALA A 47 13.76 -22.53 -8.47
C ALA A 47 12.69 -21.48 -8.10
N TYR A 48 13.10 -20.23 -7.91
CA TYR A 48 12.18 -19.11 -7.70
C TYR A 48 11.79 -18.43 -9.03
N GLU A 49 12.20 -18.99 -10.17
CA GLU A 49 11.76 -18.60 -11.52
C GLU A 49 11.95 -17.10 -11.79
N GLY A 50 13.06 -16.56 -11.29
CA GLY A 50 13.39 -15.15 -11.48
C GLY A 50 12.48 -14.21 -10.71
N ARG A 51 11.85 -14.63 -9.58
CA ARG A 51 11.16 -13.74 -8.62
C ARG A 51 12.11 -12.91 -7.75
N PHE A 52 13.39 -13.29 -7.72
CA PHE A 52 14.48 -12.51 -7.15
C PHE A 52 15.72 -12.66 -8.04
N THR A 53 16.64 -11.69 -7.96
CA THR A 53 17.93 -11.75 -8.65
C THR A 53 19.05 -12.07 -7.66
N LEU A 54 19.95 -13.00 -8.02
CA LEU A 54 21.18 -13.24 -7.29
C LEU A 54 22.29 -12.34 -7.84
N ALA A 55 22.87 -11.53 -6.95
CA ALA A 55 24.02 -10.69 -7.21
C ALA A 55 25.22 -11.16 -6.38
N LYS A 56 26.44 -10.96 -6.88
CA LYS A 56 27.66 -11.37 -6.18
C LYS A 56 28.59 -10.19 -5.98
N LEU A 57 29.23 -10.11 -4.83
CA LEU A 57 30.23 -9.10 -4.51
C LEU A 57 31.49 -9.79 -4.01
N ASN A 58 32.58 -9.69 -4.77
CA ASN A 58 33.88 -10.14 -4.28
C ASN A 58 34.43 -9.11 -3.29
N SER A 59 34.54 -9.48 -2.01
CA SER A 59 34.98 -8.58 -0.95
C SER A 59 36.45 -8.15 -1.07
N ASP A 60 37.29 -8.93 -1.78
CA ASP A 60 38.69 -8.56 -2.02
C ASP A 60 38.79 -7.47 -3.10
N GLU A 61 37.90 -7.49 -4.08
CA GLU A 61 37.89 -6.55 -5.21
C GLU A 61 37.08 -5.29 -4.93
N GLN A 62 36.01 -5.41 -4.13
CA GLN A 62 35.11 -4.32 -3.74
C GLN A 62 35.07 -4.14 -2.21
N PRO A 63 36.23 -3.89 -1.55
CA PRO A 63 36.31 -3.84 -0.08
C PRO A 63 35.52 -2.69 0.53
N GLU A 64 35.31 -1.60 -0.22
CA GLU A 64 34.52 -0.45 0.25
C GLU A 64 33.05 -0.83 0.44
N ILE A 65 32.42 -1.40 -0.59
CA ILE A 65 31.01 -1.83 -0.56
C ILE A 65 30.81 -2.90 0.51
N ALA A 66 31.67 -3.93 0.49
CA ALA A 66 31.60 -5.03 1.46
C ALA A 66 31.78 -4.54 2.90
N GLY A 67 32.71 -3.60 3.11
CA GLY A 67 32.99 -3.01 4.42
C GLY A 67 31.83 -2.20 4.96
N GLN A 68 31.19 -1.37 4.14
CA GLN A 68 30.04 -0.56 4.58
C GLN A 68 28.83 -1.43 4.94
N LEU A 69 28.49 -2.42 4.11
CA LEU A 69 27.38 -3.35 4.40
C LEU A 69 27.67 -4.19 5.65
N SER A 70 28.90 -4.68 5.80
CA SER A 70 29.32 -5.41 6.99
C SER A 70 29.19 -4.56 8.26
N GLN A 71 29.56 -3.27 8.21
CA GLN A 71 29.40 -2.35 9.33
C GLN A 71 27.93 -2.08 9.65
N ALA A 72 27.09 -1.85 8.64
CA ALA A 72 25.66 -1.57 8.80
C ALA A 72 24.92 -2.72 9.52
N PHE A 73 25.31 -3.97 9.25
CA PHE A 73 24.72 -5.17 9.86
C PHE A 73 25.52 -5.71 11.06
N GLY A 74 26.64 -5.08 11.42
CA GLY A 74 27.52 -5.56 12.51
C GLY A 74 28.18 -6.91 12.23
N VAL A 75 28.31 -7.29 10.96
CA VAL A 75 28.89 -8.56 10.49
C VAL A 75 30.38 -8.38 10.21
N ARG A 76 31.19 -9.43 10.44
CA ARG A 76 32.65 -9.39 10.22
C ARG A 76 33.19 -10.59 9.46
N SER A 77 32.33 -11.48 8.99
CA SER A 77 32.71 -12.76 8.37
C SER A 77 31.93 -12.98 7.09
N ILE A 78 32.59 -13.61 6.12
CA ILE A 78 31.97 -14.10 4.88
C ILE A 78 31.79 -15.62 4.91
N PRO A 79 30.82 -16.20 4.17
CA PRO A 79 29.86 -15.50 3.30
C PRO A 79 28.86 -14.67 4.10
N PHE A 80 28.49 -13.52 3.56
CA PHE A 80 27.45 -12.66 4.11
C PHE A 80 26.47 -12.32 2.99
N CYS A 81 25.21 -12.68 3.15
CA CYS A 81 24.17 -12.39 2.18
C CYS A 81 23.26 -11.28 2.68
N VAL A 82 22.96 -10.31 1.82
CA VAL A 82 22.09 -9.17 2.12
C VAL A 82 20.93 -9.13 1.13
N MET A 83 19.70 -9.06 1.63
CA MET A 83 18.52 -8.85 0.81
C MET A 83 18.31 -7.36 0.59
N PHE A 84 18.24 -6.95 -0.66
CA PHE A 84 17.84 -5.61 -1.07
C PHE A 84 16.41 -5.65 -1.63
N SER A 85 15.56 -4.74 -1.15
CA SER A 85 14.19 -4.56 -1.63
C SER A 85 13.80 -3.09 -1.48
N GLN A 86 13.06 -2.57 -2.45
CA GLN A 86 12.65 -1.15 -2.47
C GLN A 86 13.85 -0.19 -2.37
N GLY A 87 14.97 -0.54 -3.03
CA GLY A 87 16.19 0.28 -3.02
C GLY A 87 17.01 0.19 -1.74
N GLN A 88 16.63 -0.61 -0.75
CA GLN A 88 17.25 -0.64 0.58
C GLN A 88 17.68 -2.04 1.01
N PRO A 89 18.75 -2.18 1.81
CA PRO A 89 19.04 -3.44 2.46
C PRO A 89 18.03 -3.70 3.58
N VAL A 90 17.22 -4.76 3.47
CA VAL A 90 16.08 -5.03 4.36
C VAL A 90 16.33 -6.14 5.38
N ASP A 91 17.24 -7.07 5.07
CA ASP A 91 17.58 -8.21 5.94
C ASP A 91 18.91 -8.85 5.48
N GLY A 92 19.48 -9.75 6.28
CA GLY A 92 20.68 -10.49 5.88
C GLY A 92 20.98 -11.70 6.76
N PHE A 93 21.80 -12.62 6.24
CA PHE A 93 22.26 -13.79 6.99
C PHE A 93 23.75 -14.07 6.74
N VAL A 94 24.40 -14.72 7.71
CA VAL A 94 25.84 -14.98 7.70
C VAL A 94 26.13 -16.48 7.70
N GLY A 95 27.10 -16.88 6.89
CA GLY A 95 27.59 -18.25 6.81
C GLY A 95 26.85 -19.11 5.79
N ALA A 96 27.37 -20.32 5.59
CA ALA A 96 26.73 -21.34 4.77
C ALA A 96 25.67 -22.08 5.61
N ILE A 97 24.43 -21.60 5.55
CA ILE A 97 23.28 -22.19 6.25
C ILE A 97 22.55 -23.22 5.37
N PRO A 98 21.76 -24.15 5.96
CA PRO A 98 20.95 -25.12 5.22
C PRO A 98 20.01 -24.47 4.19
N GLU A 99 19.76 -25.16 3.05
CA GLU A 99 18.86 -24.67 1.99
C GLU A 99 17.45 -24.31 2.51
N ALA A 100 16.92 -25.07 3.49
CA ALA A 100 15.62 -24.80 4.09
C ALA A 100 15.56 -23.46 4.84
N ASP A 101 16.67 -23.08 5.49
CA ASP A 101 16.77 -21.81 6.20
C ASP A 101 16.90 -20.65 5.21
N ILE A 102 17.61 -20.85 4.07
CA ILE A 102 17.68 -19.87 2.99
C ILE A 102 16.30 -19.67 2.35
N ARG A 103 15.54 -20.73 2.09
CA ARG A 103 14.15 -20.63 1.59
C ARG A 103 13.28 -19.84 2.56
N THR A 104 13.34 -20.16 3.85
CA THR A 104 12.61 -19.43 4.89
C THR A 104 13.01 -17.96 4.95
N PHE A 105 14.28 -17.63 4.70
CA PHE A 105 14.74 -16.26 4.57
C PHE A 105 14.18 -15.58 3.31
N LEU A 106 14.26 -16.23 2.15
CA LEU A 106 13.76 -15.72 0.88
C LEU A 106 12.25 -15.48 0.91
N ASP A 107 11.47 -16.42 1.44
CA ASP A 107 10.00 -16.36 1.47
C ASP A 107 9.45 -15.19 2.31
N LYS A 108 10.28 -14.54 3.15
CA LYS A 108 9.91 -13.31 3.85
C LYS A 108 9.95 -12.07 2.96
N HIS A 109 10.75 -12.10 1.90
CA HIS A 109 11.12 -10.91 1.11
C HIS A 109 10.80 -11.06 -0.37
N VAL A 110 10.73 -12.29 -0.87
CA VAL A 110 10.44 -12.62 -2.27
C VAL A 110 8.94 -12.89 -2.39
N PRO A 111 8.21 -12.12 -3.23
CA PRO A 111 6.78 -12.32 -3.40
C PRO A 111 6.48 -13.73 -3.92
N SER A 112 5.35 -14.32 -3.51
CA SER A 112 4.86 -15.57 -4.07
C SER A 112 4.40 -15.38 -5.53
N VAL A 113 4.18 -16.48 -6.24
CA VAL A 113 3.60 -16.43 -7.60
C VAL A 113 2.23 -15.77 -7.56
N ASP A 114 1.35 -16.23 -6.65
CA ASP A 114 0.02 -15.65 -6.43
C ASP A 114 0.10 -14.14 -6.13
N ALA A 115 1.07 -13.68 -5.33
CA ALA A 115 1.22 -12.26 -5.03
C ALA A 115 1.61 -11.43 -6.28
N LEU A 116 2.44 -11.99 -7.17
CA LEU A 116 2.81 -11.33 -8.43
C LEU A 116 1.66 -11.32 -9.44
N GLU A 117 0.93 -12.43 -9.55
CA GLU A 117 -0.26 -12.51 -10.40
C GLU A 117 -1.33 -11.54 -9.92
N ALA A 118 -1.62 -11.50 -8.62
CA ALA A 118 -2.55 -10.54 -8.05
C ALA A 118 -2.12 -9.09 -8.29
N GLU A 119 -0.82 -8.78 -8.18
CA GLU A 119 -0.29 -7.45 -8.47
C GLU A 119 -0.45 -7.07 -9.95
N ALA A 120 -0.25 -8.00 -10.89
CA ALA A 120 -0.48 -7.75 -12.31
C ALA A 120 -1.96 -7.39 -12.59
N GLU A 121 -2.90 -8.09 -11.95
CA GLU A 121 -4.33 -7.78 -12.03
C GLU A 121 -4.66 -6.39 -11.45
N LEU A 122 -3.96 -5.95 -10.40
CA LEU A 122 -4.10 -4.58 -9.86
C LEU A 122 -3.59 -3.52 -10.82
N GLU A 123 -2.44 -3.73 -11.44
CA GLU A 123 -1.88 -2.80 -12.43
C GLU A 123 -2.80 -2.66 -13.64
N GLU A 124 -3.38 -3.76 -14.11
CA GLU A 124 -4.39 -3.73 -15.17
C GLU A 124 -5.67 -2.99 -14.75
N ALA A 125 -6.15 -3.20 -13.52
CA ALA A 125 -7.29 -2.46 -12.99
C ALA A 125 -7.02 -0.95 -12.91
N GLU A 126 -5.83 -0.55 -12.45
CA GLU A 126 -5.43 0.87 -12.41
C GLU A 126 -5.40 1.47 -13.82
N ALA A 127 -4.83 0.74 -14.79
CA ALA A 127 -4.80 1.15 -16.19
C ALA A 127 -6.20 1.31 -16.79
N LEU A 128 -7.14 0.42 -16.44
CA LEU A 128 -8.54 0.50 -16.88
C LEU A 128 -9.29 1.69 -16.25
N LEU A 129 -8.91 2.14 -15.06
CA LEU A 129 -9.52 3.30 -14.41
C LEU A 129 -8.93 4.64 -14.88
N ALA A 130 -7.75 4.62 -15.51
CA ALA A 130 -7.11 5.82 -16.02
C ALA A 130 -7.95 6.53 -17.10
N ASP A 131 -7.86 7.86 -17.16
CA ASP A 131 -8.44 8.71 -18.21
C ASP A 131 -9.95 8.52 -18.48
N GLY A 132 -10.72 8.19 -17.43
CA GLY A 132 -12.17 8.00 -17.54
C GLY A 132 -12.55 6.67 -18.21
N GLY A 133 -11.73 5.65 -17.98
CA GLY A 133 -11.84 4.32 -18.60
C GLY A 133 -13.05 3.49 -18.15
N ASP A 134 -12.83 2.21 -17.88
CA ASP A 134 -13.89 1.20 -17.71
C ASP A 134 -13.93 0.65 -16.27
N PRO A 135 -14.77 1.21 -15.39
CA PRO A 135 -14.92 0.75 -14.02
C PRO A 135 -15.40 -0.70 -13.89
N LEU A 136 -16.13 -1.23 -14.87
CA LEU A 136 -16.67 -2.59 -14.78
C LEU A 136 -15.57 -3.61 -15.06
N SER A 137 -14.79 -3.38 -16.12
CA SER A 137 -13.62 -4.22 -16.42
C SER A 137 -12.58 -4.13 -15.30
N ALA A 138 -12.34 -2.94 -14.73
CA ALA A 138 -11.44 -2.77 -13.59
C ALA A 138 -11.96 -3.52 -12.35
N LEU A 139 -13.27 -3.55 -12.13
CA LEU A 139 -13.87 -4.28 -11.02
C LEU A 139 -13.67 -5.78 -11.13
N ASP A 140 -13.77 -6.35 -12.33
CA ASP A 140 -13.50 -7.76 -12.58
C ASP A 140 -12.02 -8.10 -12.26
N LYS A 141 -11.10 -7.23 -12.68
CA LYS A 141 -9.67 -7.34 -12.38
C LYS A 141 -9.35 -7.28 -10.89
N LEU A 142 -9.96 -6.34 -10.17
CA LEU A 142 -9.84 -6.23 -8.72
C LEU A 142 -10.41 -7.46 -7.99
N GLN A 143 -11.52 -8.01 -8.50
CA GLN A 143 -12.10 -9.23 -7.93
C GLN A 143 -11.16 -10.43 -8.11
N GLU A 144 -10.55 -10.57 -9.28
CA GLU A 144 -9.57 -11.62 -9.58
C GLU A 144 -8.32 -11.49 -8.71
N ALA A 145 -7.76 -10.28 -8.57
CA ALA A 145 -6.64 -10.01 -7.67
C ALA A 145 -6.91 -10.46 -6.21
N VAL A 146 -8.10 -10.14 -5.68
CA VAL A 146 -8.52 -10.55 -4.33
C VAL A 146 -8.75 -12.06 -4.22
N ALA A 147 -9.12 -12.73 -5.31
CA ALA A 147 -9.30 -14.18 -5.33
C ALA A 147 -7.94 -14.91 -5.36
N ILE A 148 -6.97 -14.39 -6.11
CA ILE A 148 -5.60 -14.92 -6.22
C ILE A 148 -4.85 -14.74 -4.90
N ASP A 149 -4.83 -13.52 -4.34
CA ASP A 149 -4.23 -13.24 -3.03
C ASP A 149 -5.26 -12.63 -2.06
N PRO A 150 -6.03 -13.47 -1.34
CA PRO A 150 -7.00 -13.00 -0.36
C PRO A 150 -6.40 -12.21 0.81
N ALA A 151 -5.08 -12.32 1.05
CA ALA A 151 -4.36 -11.61 2.10
C ALA A 151 -3.89 -10.21 1.65
N ASN A 152 -3.95 -9.91 0.35
CA ASN A 152 -3.63 -8.59 -0.18
C ASN A 152 -4.70 -7.56 0.21
N ASP A 153 -4.42 -6.83 1.30
CA ASP A 153 -5.33 -5.82 1.81
C ASP A 153 -5.52 -4.63 0.87
N ASN A 154 -4.51 -4.27 0.09
CA ASN A 154 -4.61 -3.16 -0.85
C ASN A 154 -5.58 -3.53 -1.98
N ALA A 155 -5.41 -4.72 -2.59
CA ALA A 155 -6.33 -5.24 -3.59
C ALA A 155 -7.78 -5.24 -3.08
N ARG A 156 -7.99 -5.71 -1.85
CA ARG A 156 -9.32 -5.78 -1.25
C ARG A 156 -9.90 -4.40 -0.97
N LEU A 157 -9.10 -3.45 -0.50
CA LEU A 157 -9.54 -2.08 -0.26
C LEU A 157 -9.93 -1.38 -1.56
N ASP A 158 -9.15 -1.54 -2.62
CA ASP A 158 -9.44 -0.98 -3.94
C ASP A 158 -10.71 -1.60 -4.55
N TYR A 159 -10.87 -2.92 -4.43
CA TYR A 159 -12.10 -3.62 -4.83
C TYR A 159 -13.33 -3.09 -4.08
N LEU A 160 -13.24 -3.01 -2.75
CA LEU A 160 -14.33 -2.50 -1.91
C LEU A 160 -14.69 -1.05 -2.24
N LYS A 161 -13.68 -0.21 -2.47
CA LYS A 161 -13.87 1.19 -2.82
C LYS A 161 -14.62 1.32 -4.15
N LEU A 162 -14.20 0.59 -5.19
CA LEU A 162 -14.85 0.66 -6.50
C LEU A 162 -16.29 0.13 -6.45
N LEU A 163 -16.56 -0.95 -5.70
CA LEU A 163 -17.93 -1.43 -5.47
C LEU A 163 -18.81 -0.35 -4.84
N LEU A 164 -18.29 0.37 -3.85
CA LEU A 164 -19.03 1.40 -3.14
C LEU A 164 -19.23 2.66 -3.97
N GLU A 165 -18.26 3.05 -4.81
CA GLU A 165 -18.41 4.14 -5.79
C GLU A 165 -19.54 3.87 -6.79
N LEU A 166 -19.71 2.61 -7.20
CA LEU A 166 -20.78 2.19 -8.13
C LEU A 166 -22.12 1.93 -7.44
N SER A 167 -22.15 1.81 -6.11
CA SER A 167 -23.32 1.34 -5.35
C SER A 167 -24.57 2.22 -5.44
N ALA A 168 -24.40 3.54 -5.67
CA ALA A 168 -25.52 4.46 -5.85
C ALA A 168 -26.34 4.16 -7.12
N HIS A 169 -25.69 3.65 -8.17
CA HIS A 169 -26.29 3.38 -9.48
C HIS A 169 -26.56 1.89 -9.69
N GLU A 170 -25.80 1.02 -9.04
CA GLU A 170 -25.92 -0.43 -9.09
C GLU A 170 -26.10 -1.01 -7.66
N PRO A 171 -27.33 -1.06 -7.11
CA PRO A 171 -27.56 -1.48 -5.73
C PRO A 171 -27.06 -2.89 -5.37
N ALA A 172 -26.88 -3.76 -6.37
CA ALA A 172 -26.28 -5.08 -6.19
C ALA A 172 -24.82 -5.01 -5.70
N ARG A 173 -24.10 -3.92 -6.00
CA ARG A 173 -22.70 -3.71 -5.58
C ARG A 173 -22.58 -3.55 -4.07
N THR A 174 -23.58 -3.02 -3.39
CA THR A 174 -23.60 -2.96 -1.92
C THR A 174 -23.52 -4.36 -1.31
N GLN A 175 -24.27 -5.33 -1.85
CA GLN A 175 -24.22 -6.70 -1.36
C GLN A 175 -22.87 -7.37 -1.67
N GLN A 176 -22.31 -7.12 -2.85
CA GLN A 176 -20.97 -7.60 -3.20
C GLN A 176 -19.90 -7.01 -2.26
N ALA A 177 -19.99 -5.72 -1.94
CA ALA A 177 -19.07 -5.05 -1.02
C ALA A 177 -19.15 -5.65 0.39
N ARG A 178 -20.37 -5.96 0.87
CA ARG A 178 -20.57 -6.69 2.12
C ARG A 178 -19.84 -8.04 2.13
N LEU A 179 -20.05 -8.86 1.10
CA LEU A 179 -19.40 -10.17 1.00
C LEU A 179 -17.87 -10.07 0.94
N ALA A 180 -17.33 -9.06 0.25
CA ALA A 180 -15.90 -8.81 0.16
C ALA A 180 -15.29 -8.29 1.47
N PHE A 181 -16.08 -7.59 2.28
CA PHE A 181 -15.68 -6.98 3.55
C PHE A 181 -15.73 -7.96 4.74
N ASP A 182 -16.72 -8.85 4.79
CA ASP A 182 -16.94 -9.73 5.94
C ASP A 182 -15.69 -10.55 6.39
N PRO A 183 -14.86 -11.10 5.49
CA PRO A 183 -13.62 -11.79 5.88
C PRO A 183 -12.60 -10.92 6.60
N VAL A 184 -12.66 -9.60 6.41
CA VAL A 184 -11.70 -8.61 6.94
C VAL A 184 -12.31 -7.67 7.97
N ALA A 185 -13.55 -7.91 8.41
CA ALA A 185 -14.25 -7.03 9.35
C ALA A 185 -13.46 -6.78 10.65
N ALA A 186 -12.74 -7.80 11.13
CA ALA A 186 -11.90 -7.68 12.34
C ALA A 186 -10.72 -6.70 12.18
N LYS A 187 -10.26 -6.44 10.95
CA LYS A 187 -9.15 -5.52 10.66
C LYS A 187 -9.52 -4.06 10.93
N THR A 188 -10.80 -3.73 11.06
CA THR A 188 -11.27 -2.38 11.46
C THR A 188 -10.72 -1.90 12.80
N LEU A 189 -10.29 -2.82 13.67
CA LEU A 189 -9.70 -2.51 14.97
C LEU A 189 -8.25 -2.02 14.88
N SER A 190 -7.54 -2.38 13.81
CA SER A 190 -6.11 -2.12 13.64
C SER A 190 -5.78 -1.25 12.41
N ASP A 191 -6.67 -1.19 11.43
CA ASP A 191 -6.47 -0.47 10.18
C ASP A 191 -7.64 0.49 9.92
N THR A 192 -7.32 1.78 9.88
CA THR A 192 -8.27 2.87 9.69
C THR A 192 -8.94 2.85 8.33
N ARG A 193 -8.29 2.29 7.31
CA ARG A 193 -8.83 2.20 5.94
C ARG A 193 -10.04 1.27 5.91
N PHE A 194 -9.94 0.10 6.54
CA PHE A 194 -11.07 -0.82 6.69
C PHE A 194 -12.19 -0.22 7.54
N ALA A 195 -11.86 0.52 8.61
CA ALA A 195 -12.87 1.23 9.39
C ALA A 195 -13.61 2.29 8.56
N ALA A 196 -12.89 2.99 7.67
CA ALA A 196 -13.49 3.98 6.79
C ALA A 196 -14.40 3.36 5.71
N VAL A 197 -13.96 2.27 5.10
CA VAL A 197 -14.78 1.48 4.16
C VAL A 197 -16.03 0.92 4.84
N GLU A 198 -15.93 0.46 6.10
CA GLU A 198 -17.09 -0.01 6.85
C GLU A 198 -18.15 1.09 7.04
N GLN A 199 -17.72 2.33 7.32
CA GLN A 199 -18.62 3.48 7.45
C GLN A 199 -19.36 3.77 6.14
N TRP A 200 -18.66 3.70 5.00
CA TRP A 200 -19.28 3.89 3.69
C TRP A 200 -20.21 2.73 3.34
N LEU A 201 -19.82 1.48 3.61
CA LEU A 201 -20.66 0.31 3.40
C LEU A 201 -21.97 0.40 4.20
N LYS A 202 -21.92 0.81 5.48
CA LYS A 202 -23.11 1.04 6.30
C LYS A 202 -24.02 2.13 5.70
N ALA A 203 -23.44 3.20 5.16
CA ALA A 203 -24.19 4.24 4.46
C ALA A 203 -24.85 3.69 3.17
N ALA A 204 -24.12 2.90 2.38
CA ALA A 204 -24.62 2.27 1.15
C ALA A 204 -25.74 1.24 1.43
N GLU A 205 -25.69 0.52 2.55
CA GLU A 205 -26.74 -0.39 2.99
C GLU A 205 -28.03 0.34 3.41
N ALA A 206 -27.91 1.51 4.04
CA ALA A 206 -29.06 2.33 4.44
C ALA A 206 -29.67 3.13 3.28
N TYR A 207 -28.88 3.40 2.23
CA TYR A 207 -29.21 4.29 1.12
C TYR A 207 -30.53 3.98 0.40
N PRO A 208 -30.89 2.71 0.06
CA PRO A 208 -32.13 2.41 -0.65
C PRO A 208 -33.40 2.83 0.09
N THR A 209 -33.34 2.90 1.42
CA THR A 209 -34.45 3.30 2.30
C THR A 209 -34.30 4.70 2.87
N ALA A 210 -33.24 5.42 2.50
CA ALA A 210 -32.97 6.75 3.02
C ALA A 210 -34.01 7.76 2.51
N ARG A 211 -34.28 8.77 3.33
CA ARG A 211 -35.12 9.92 2.94
C ARG A 211 -34.51 10.63 1.73
N SER A 212 -35.37 11.25 0.92
CA SER A 212 -34.90 12.10 -0.18
C SER A 212 -34.11 13.29 0.36
N GLU A 213 -33.22 13.84 -0.47
CA GLU A 213 -32.43 15.01 -0.10
C GLU A 213 -33.34 16.19 0.27
N GLU A 214 -34.42 16.44 -0.46
CA GLU A 214 -35.37 17.51 -0.19
C GLU A 214 -36.02 17.35 1.18
N ALA A 215 -36.42 16.12 1.51
CA ALA A 215 -37.04 15.83 2.80
C ALA A 215 -36.04 16.04 3.94
N LEU A 216 -34.77 15.65 3.77
CA LEU A 216 -33.73 15.85 4.78
C LEU A 216 -33.41 17.33 4.98
N ARG A 217 -33.27 18.10 3.88
CA ARG A 217 -33.04 19.55 3.93
C ARG A 217 -34.17 20.28 4.64
N ALA A 218 -35.42 19.98 4.29
CA ALA A 218 -36.59 20.58 4.94
C ALA A 218 -36.62 20.32 6.47
N ALA A 219 -36.14 19.15 6.93
CA ALA A 219 -36.10 18.82 8.35
C ALA A 219 -35.15 19.73 9.14
N PHE A 220 -33.91 19.89 8.66
CA PHE A 220 -32.95 20.75 9.35
C PHE A 220 -33.12 22.24 9.04
N GLU A 221 -33.92 22.61 8.04
CA GLU A 221 -34.42 23.98 7.87
C GLU A 221 -35.46 24.32 8.95
N ALA A 222 -36.39 23.40 9.23
CA ALA A 222 -37.37 23.54 10.29
C ALA A 222 -36.75 23.46 11.70
N ASN A 223 -35.74 22.61 11.87
CA ASN A 223 -34.98 22.48 13.12
C ASN A 223 -33.48 22.42 12.82
N ARG A 224 -32.77 23.54 13.01
CA ARG A 224 -31.31 23.63 12.76
C ARG A 224 -30.45 22.66 13.59
N ARG A 225 -31.01 22.03 14.64
CA ARG A 225 -30.35 20.99 15.46
C ARG A 225 -30.84 19.57 15.16
N ASP A 226 -31.57 19.37 14.05
CA ASP A 226 -31.86 18.02 13.53
C ASP A 226 -30.59 17.44 12.89
N PHE A 227 -29.66 17.04 13.75
CA PHE A 227 -28.36 16.48 13.35
C PHE A 227 -28.52 15.07 12.73
N GLU A 228 -29.55 14.33 13.11
CA GLU A 228 -29.88 13.04 12.48
C GLU A 228 -30.19 13.22 10.99
N ALA A 229 -31.07 14.17 10.64
CA ALA A 229 -31.38 14.45 9.24
C ALA A 229 -30.17 14.98 8.46
N ARG A 230 -29.34 15.82 9.08
CA ARG A 230 -28.13 16.34 8.44
C ARG A 230 -27.07 15.26 8.26
N TYR A 231 -26.91 14.35 9.23
CA TYR A 231 -26.00 13.22 9.13
C TYR A 231 -26.44 12.22 8.05
N ALA A 232 -27.74 11.93 7.97
CA ALA A 232 -28.30 11.13 6.89
C ALA A 232 -28.04 11.76 5.50
N LEU A 233 -28.09 13.09 5.38
CA LEU A 233 -27.70 13.78 4.15
C LEU A 233 -26.22 13.59 3.85
N ALA A 234 -25.34 13.67 4.86
CA ALA A 234 -23.92 13.41 4.68
C ALA A 234 -23.66 11.97 4.19
N GLN A 235 -24.32 10.97 4.79
CA GLN A 235 -24.22 9.57 4.36
C GLN A 235 -24.70 9.38 2.92
N ARG A 236 -25.82 10.01 2.54
CA ARG A 236 -26.30 10.06 1.15
C ARG A 236 -25.24 10.61 0.21
N LYS A 237 -24.62 11.74 0.56
CA LYS A 237 -23.57 12.36 -0.24
C LYS A 237 -22.30 11.51 -0.33
N MET A 238 -21.99 10.69 0.66
CA MET A 238 -20.91 9.70 0.55
C MET A 238 -21.24 8.64 -0.51
N VAL A 239 -22.46 8.09 -0.48
CA VAL A 239 -22.88 7.04 -1.43
C VAL A 239 -22.99 7.59 -2.85
N GLU A 240 -23.46 8.82 -3.02
CA GLU A 240 -23.52 9.53 -4.31
C GLU A 240 -22.13 9.97 -4.84
N ASN A 241 -21.04 9.57 -4.19
CA ASN A 241 -19.67 9.95 -4.52
C ASN A 241 -19.42 11.47 -4.53
N GLU A 242 -20.06 12.17 -3.58
CA GLU A 242 -19.92 13.62 -3.34
C GLU A 242 -19.24 13.91 -1.99
N PRO A 243 -18.00 13.44 -1.74
CA PRO A 243 -17.38 13.44 -0.41
C PRO A 243 -17.19 14.85 0.18
N LYS A 244 -16.98 15.86 -0.68
CA LYS A 244 -16.89 17.28 -0.27
C LYS A 244 -18.18 17.77 0.37
N GLN A 245 -19.31 17.49 -0.26
CA GLN A 245 -20.63 17.89 0.24
C GLN A 245 -20.97 17.13 1.53
N ALA A 246 -20.64 15.84 1.58
CA ALA A 246 -20.78 15.04 2.80
C ALA A 246 -20.01 15.67 3.98
N MET A 247 -18.75 16.01 3.76
CA MET A 247 -17.90 16.65 4.77
C MET A 247 -18.41 18.04 5.20
N ASP A 248 -18.91 18.85 4.27
CA ASP A 248 -19.47 20.17 4.62
C ASP A 248 -20.72 20.03 5.52
N GLU A 249 -21.59 19.05 5.28
CA GLU A 249 -22.73 18.77 6.17
C GLU A 249 -22.31 18.26 7.55
N LEU A 250 -21.24 17.46 7.63
CA LEU A 250 -20.68 17.00 8.91
C LEU A 250 -20.04 18.15 9.71
N LEU A 251 -19.38 19.11 9.06
CA LEU A 251 -18.84 20.30 9.73
C LEU A 251 -19.95 21.13 10.38
N GLU A 252 -21.10 21.26 9.72
CA GLU A 252 -22.25 21.97 10.27
C GLU A 252 -22.79 21.31 11.56
N ILE A 253 -22.70 19.98 11.69
CA ILE A 253 -22.97 19.29 12.96
C ILE A 253 -21.90 19.66 13.97
N LEU A 254 -20.62 19.49 13.64
CA LEU A 254 -19.49 19.70 14.54
C LEU A 254 -19.38 21.14 15.06
N MET A 255 -19.77 22.13 14.25
CA MET A 255 -19.80 23.54 14.66
C MET A 255 -20.86 23.83 15.74
N ARG A 256 -21.91 23.01 15.85
CA ARG A 256 -23.02 23.20 16.80
C ARG A 256 -22.97 22.22 17.97
N ASP A 257 -22.47 21.01 17.74
CA ASP A 257 -22.34 19.96 18.73
C ASP A 257 -21.25 18.95 18.33
N LYS A 258 -20.07 19.10 18.95
CA LYS A 258 -18.90 18.24 18.69
C LYS A 258 -19.07 16.83 19.24
N ALA A 259 -19.95 16.65 20.23
CA ALA A 259 -20.13 15.39 20.96
C ALA A 259 -21.36 14.60 20.51
N TRP A 260 -22.18 15.16 19.61
CA TRP A 260 -23.37 14.52 19.09
C TRP A 260 -23.10 13.08 18.62
N SER A 261 -23.96 12.15 19.08
CA SER A 261 -23.90 10.72 18.77
C SER A 261 -22.50 10.11 19.02
N ASP A 262 -21.93 10.35 20.21
CA ASP A 262 -20.60 9.86 20.60
C ASP A 262 -19.48 10.25 19.59
N GLY A 263 -19.60 11.46 19.03
CA GLY A 263 -18.67 12.01 18.04
C GLY A 263 -18.75 11.35 16.66
N LEU A 264 -19.88 10.72 16.30
CA LEU A 264 -20.08 10.02 15.03
C LEU A 264 -19.79 10.92 13.82
N ALA A 265 -20.19 12.20 13.87
CA ALA A 265 -19.92 13.15 12.79
C ALA A 265 -18.40 13.33 12.55
N ARG A 266 -17.59 13.43 13.61
CA ARG A 266 -16.13 13.53 13.52
C ARG A 266 -15.53 12.24 12.96
N LYS A 267 -15.96 11.08 13.45
CA LYS A 267 -15.47 9.77 12.99
C LYS A 267 -15.74 9.58 11.50
N THR A 268 -16.95 9.93 11.06
CA THR A 268 -17.35 9.85 9.63
C THR A 268 -16.55 10.82 8.77
N TYR A 269 -16.31 12.05 9.26
CA TYR A 269 -15.50 13.03 8.54
C TYR A 269 -14.07 12.53 8.32
N VAL A 270 -13.45 11.96 9.36
CA VAL A 270 -12.11 11.37 9.27
C VAL A 270 -12.10 10.16 8.33
N ALA A 271 -13.14 9.31 8.36
CA ALA A 271 -13.28 8.22 7.41
C ALA A 271 -13.33 8.71 5.95
N ILE A 272 -14.06 9.79 5.64
CA ILE A 272 -14.08 10.37 4.29
C ILE A 272 -12.69 10.87 3.89
N LEU A 273 -11.97 11.56 4.79
CA LEU A 273 -10.60 12.01 4.51
C LEU A 273 -9.65 10.83 4.23
N GLU A 274 -9.80 9.72 4.96
CA GLU A 274 -9.04 8.50 4.73
C GLU A 274 -9.32 7.93 3.33
N LEU A 275 -10.59 7.81 2.95
CA LEU A 275 -11.02 7.29 1.64
C LEU A 275 -10.59 8.15 0.46
N MET A 276 -10.51 9.48 0.67
CA MET A 276 -10.03 10.44 -0.32
C MET A 276 -8.50 10.48 -0.44
N SER A 277 -7.78 10.06 0.59
CA SER A 277 -6.32 10.09 0.56
C SER A 277 -5.82 9.04 -0.42
N LYS A 278 -4.95 9.45 -1.35
CA LYS A 278 -4.27 8.49 -2.24
C LYS A 278 -3.31 7.63 -1.42
N PRO A 279 -3.15 6.34 -1.77
CA PRO A 279 -2.05 5.54 -1.25
C PRO A 279 -0.73 6.29 -1.50
N LEU A 280 0.23 6.15 -0.60
CA LEU A 280 1.58 6.60 -0.89
C LEU A 280 2.03 5.93 -2.20
N PRO A 281 2.61 6.68 -3.16
CA PRO A 281 3.15 6.09 -4.37
C PRO A 281 4.12 4.98 -3.96
N LYS A 282 4.04 3.82 -4.62
CA LYS A 282 5.17 2.89 -4.63
C LYS A 282 6.38 3.69 -5.08
N ALA A 283 7.50 3.59 -4.34
CA ALA A 283 8.70 4.40 -4.60
C ALA A 283 9.07 4.28 -6.08
N LYS A 284 8.83 5.34 -6.86
CA LYS A 284 9.28 5.38 -8.26
C LYS A 284 10.75 5.77 -8.26
N PRO A 285 11.58 5.15 -9.11
CA PRO A 285 12.96 5.60 -9.27
C PRO A 285 12.94 7.04 -9.80
N GLU A 286 13.32 8.00 -8.96
CA GLU A 286 13.84 9.26 -9.47
C GLU A 286 15.27 9.00 -9.91
N ALA A 287 15.61 9.41 -11.14
CA ALA A 287 17.00 9.49 -11.55
C ALA A 287 17.69 10.53 -10.68
N SER A 288 18.39 10.09 -9.63
CA SER A 288 19.40 10.90 -8.94
C SER A 288 20.40 11.37 -9.98
N GLY A 289 20.38 12.67 -10.28
CA GLY A 289 21.29 13.27 -11.23
C GLY A 289 22.73 13.13 -10.77
N ASP A 290 23.61 12.71 -11.70
CA ASP A 290 25.07 12.81 -11.71
C ASP A 290 25.73 13.15 -10.35
N GLY A 291 25.59 12.22 -9.39
CA GLY A 291 26.21 12.30 -8.08
C GLY A 291 27.57 11.60 -8.10
N LYS A 292 28.65 12.36 -7.98
CA LYS A 292 30.02 11.84 -7.86
C LYS A 292 30.12 10.76 -6.77
N GLY A 293 30.29 9.50 -7.17
CA GLY A 293 31.06 8.44 -6.49
C GLY A 293 30.99 8.33 -4.97
N THR A 294 29.86 8.67 -4.34
CA THR A 294 29.66 8.55 -2.89
C THR A 294 28.65 7.44 -2.69
N LEU A 295 29.05 6.35 -2.03
CA LEU A 295 28.19 5.18 -1.80
C LEU A 295 27.09 5.56 -0.80
N GLU A 296 25.93 6.03 -1.27
CA GLU A 296 24.75 6.24 -0.43
C GLU A 296 23.92 4.95 -0.42
N ILE A 297 23.97 4.20 0.69
CA ILE A 297 23.23 2.94 0.86
C ILE A 297 21.74 3.21 1.15
N ALA A 298 21.38 4.43 1.53
CA ALA A 298 20.02 4.86 1.82
C ALA A 298 19.46 5.73 0.69
N GLY A 299 18.48 5.22 -0.07
CA GLY A 299 17.75 5.99 -1.07
C GLY A 299 16.92 7.08 -0.39
N HIS A 300 16.81 8.24 -1.04
CA HIS A 300 15.96 9.32 -0.56
C HIS A 300 14.48 8.97 -0.76
N ALA A 301 13.73 8.85 0.34
CA ALA A 301 12.28 8.68 0.28
C ALA A 301 11.62 9.98 -0.18
N THR A 302 10.99 9.96 -1.36
CA THR A 302 10.19 11.08 -1.87
C THR A 302 8.85 11.13 -1.14
N VAL A 303 8.57 12.26 -0.48
CA VAL A 303 7.25 12.50 0.14
C VAL A 303 6.27 12.82 -0.98
N ALA A 304 5.21 12.01 -1.10
CA ALA A 304 4.15 12.26 -2.06
C ALA A 304 3.58 13.68 -1.90
N PRO A 305 3.35 14.44 -3.00
CA PRO A 305 2.75 15.76 -2.90
C PRO A 305 1.34 15.64 -2.29
N ALA A 306 1.06 16.44 -1.26
CA ALA A 306 -0.20 16.41 -0.55
C ALA A 306 -1.36 16.85 -1.45
N ASP A 307 -2.51 16.15 -1.37
CA ASP A 307 -3.72 16.54 -2.08
C ASP A 307 -4.27 17.86 -1.48
N PRO A 308 -4.30 18.96 -2.26
CA PRO A 308 -4.67 20.28 -1.74
C PRO A 308 -6.12 20.34 -1.24
N VAL A 309 -7.01 19.49 -1.77
CA VAL A 309 -8.41 19.40 -1.33
C VAL A 309 -8.47 18.71 0.02
N VAL A 310 -7.81 17.56 0.17
CA VAL A 310 -7.77 16.82 1.45
C VAL A 310 -7.19 17.71 2.55
N ASP A 311 -6.11 18.44 2.26
CA ASP A 311 -5.49 19.37 3.22
C ASP A 311 -6.39 20.55 3.60
N GLN A 312 -7.16 21.07 2.64
CA GLN A 312 -8.16 22.10 2.92
C GLN A 312 -9.21 21.59 3.90
N TYR A 313 -9.73 20.38 3.71
CA TYR A 313 -10.73 19.80 4.61
C TYR A 313 -10.12 19.37 5.96
N ARG A 314 -8.86 18.95 6.03
CA ARG A 314 -8.14 18.77 7.32
C ARG A 314 -8.05 20.08 8.10
N ARG A 315 -7.73 21.19 7.43
CA ARG A 315 -7.69 22.52 8.06
C ARG A 315 -9.08 22.95 8.56
N LYS A 316 -10.13 22.79 7.76
CA LYS A 316 -11.52 23.07 8.17
C LYS A 316 -11.89 22.31 9.45
N LEU A 317 -11.58 21.01 9.50
CA LEU A 317 -11.85 20.19 10.69
C LEU A 317 -11.11 20.72 11.92
N SER A 318 -9.82 21.03 11.79
CA SER A 318 -9.01 21.58 12.87
C SER A 318 -9.61 22.87 13.43
N MET A 319 -9.99 23.81 12.55
CA MET A 319 -10.62 25.09 12.94
C MET A 319 -11.98 24.93 13.65
N VAL A 320 -12.72 23.86 13.37
CA VAL A 320 -13.99 23.59 14.07
C VAL A 320 -13.74 22.94 15.43
N LEU A 321 -12.71 22.10 15.57
CA LEU A 321 -12.44 21.37 16.80
C LEU A 321 -11.73 22.22 17.86
N PHE A 322 -10.84 23.13 17.48
CA PHE A 322 -10.02 23.97 18.36
C PHE A 322 -10.41 25.45 18.26
#